data_AF-A0A699QSA2-F1
#
_entry.id   AF-A0A699QSA2-F1
#
_cell.length_a   1.000
_cell.length_b   1.000
_cell.length_c   1.000
_cell.angle_alpha   90.00
_cell.angle_beta   90.00
_cell.angle_gamma   90.00
#
_symmetry.space_group_name_H-M   'P 1'
#
loop_
_entity.id
_entity.type
_entity.pdbx_description
1 polymer ?
#
loop_
_entity_poly.entity_id
_entity_poly.type
_entity_poly.pdbx_seq_one_letter_code
_entity_poly.pdbx_strand_id
1 'polypeptide(L)'
;TEGVKMESVFYISGCAIENQVKFATCTLLDAALTWWNSQIRSLGPDAYSMTWEVLKNKMTDKYCPQGKIKKLEIELWKLKFVADETEKIDKYASGLLGNIYGSVKASKPKTLDETIELANDLMD
;
A
#
# COMPACT_ATOMS: atom_id res chain seq x y z
N THR A 1 -2.87 -3.57 1.94
CA THR A 1 -3.45 -4.46 2.97
C THR A 1 -4.97 -4.38 3.11
N GLU A 2 -5.68 -3.36 2.62
CA GLU A 2 -7.17 -3.36 2.59
C GLU A 2 -7.81 -4.02 1.36
N GLY A 3 -7.22 -3.87 0.16
CA GLY A 3 -7.76 -4.47 -1.07
C GLY A 3 -7.86 -6.00 -1.03
N VAL A 4 -6.87 -6.67 -0.41
CA VAL A 4 -6.84 -8.13 -0.23
C VAL A 4 -7.94 -8.60 0.74
N LYS A 5 -8.27 -7.79 1.76
CA LYS A 5 -9.38 -8.07 2.68
C LYS A 5 -10.72 -8.07 1.93
N MET A 6 -10.92 -7.14 1.01
CA MET A 6 -12.16 -7.04 0.23
C MET A 6 -12.35 -8.23 -0.73
N GLU A 7 -11.28 -8.73 -1.36
CA GLU A 7 -11.36 -9.90 -2.26
C GLU A 7 -11.81 -11.17 -1.52
N SER A 8 -11.36 -11.34 -0.28
CA SER A 8 -11.81 -12.42 0.59
C SER A 8 -13.30 -12.28 0.94
N VAL A 9 -13.77 -11.05 1.18
CA VAL A 9 -15.20 -10.78 1.42
C VAL A 9 -16.04 -11.13 0.19
N PHE A 10 -15.59 -10.78 -1.01
CA PHE A 10 -16.29 -11.16 -2.25
C PHE A 10 -16.37 -12.68 -2.42
N TYR A 11 -15.25 -13.38 -2.19
CA TYR A 11 -15.19 -14.83 -2.30
C TYR A 11 -16.13 -15.52 -1.30
N ILE A 12 -16.06 -15.14 -0.02
CA ILE A 12 -16.86 -15.75 1.06
C ILE A 12 -18.35 -15.46 0.87
N SER A 13 -18.71 -14.25 0.45
CA SER A 13 -20.11 -13.86 0.26
C SER A 13 -20.72 -14.36 -1.05
N GLY A 14 -19.92 -14.90 -1.98
CA GLY A 14 -20.37 -15.22 -3.33
C GLY A 14 -20.81 -13.96 -4.10
N CYS A 15 -20.17 -12.81 -3.86
CA CYS A 15 -20.56 -11.55 -4.48
C CYS A 15 -20.39 -11.61 -6.00
N ALA A 16 -21.50 -11.44 -6.72
CA ALA A 16 -21.51 -11.34 -8.16
C ALA A 16 -20.64 -10.17 -8.65
N ILE A 17 -19.97 -10.34 -9.80
CA ILE A 17 -18.96 -9.41 -10.33
C ILE A 17 -19.56 -8.00 -10.50
N GLU A 18 -20.79 -7.91 -11.00
CA GLU A 18 -21.52 -6.66 -11.22
C GLU A 18 -21.85 -5.89 -9.92
N ASN A 19 -21.74 -6.54 -8.76
CA ASN A 19 -22.02 -5.93 -7.47
C ASN A 19 -20.74 -5.61 -6.67
N GLN A 20 -19.57 -6.11 -7.08
CA GLN A 20 -18.31 -5.94 -6.34
C GLN A 20 -17.93 -4.47 -6.15
N VAL A 21 -18.02 -3.65 -7.21
CA VAL A 21 -17.71 -2.20 -7.12
C VAL A 21 -18.69 -1.48 -6.21
N LYS A 22 -19.99 -1.80 -6.28
CA LYS A 22 -21.00 -1.23 -5.38
C LYS A 22 -20.68 -1.58 -3.92
N PHE A 23 -20.38 -2.85 -3.67
CA PHE A 23 -20.07 -3.34 -2.32
C PHE A 23 -18.80 -2.69 -1.76
N ALA A 24 -17.70 -2.67 -2.52
CA ALA A 24 -16.45 -2.05 -2.08
C ALA A 24 -16.57 -0.55 -1.87
N THR A 25 -17.35 0.14 -2.69
CA THR A 25 -17.48 1.60 -2.57
C THR A 25 -18.33 2.01 -1.37
N CYS A 26 -19.23 1.14 -0.88
CA CYS A 26 -19.96 1.35 0.36
C CYS A 26 -19.07 1.35 1.61
N THR A 27 -17.86 0.79 1.55
CA THR A 27 -16.92 0.77 2.69
C THR A 27 -15.94 1.93 2.65
N LEU A 28 -15.98 2.79 1.63
CA LEU A 28 -15.08 3.93 1.54
C LEU A 28 -15.47 5.02 2.54
N LEU A 29 -14.45 5.62 3.16
CA LEU A 29 -14.61 6.70 4.13
C LEU A 29 -13.79 7.92 3.68
N ASP A 30 -14.10 9.07 4.26
CA ASP A 30 -13.34 10.33 4.17
C ASP A 30 -12.86 10.71 2.76
N ALA A 31 -11.53 10.82 2.57
CA ALA A 31 -10.90 11.23 1.33
C ALA A 31 -11.18 10.23 0.19
N ALA A 32 -11.28 8.94 0.50
CA ALA A 32 -11.58 7.91 -0.48
C ALA A 32 -13.03 7.99 -0.97
N LEU A 33 -13.97 8.23 -0.05
CA LEU A 33 -15.37 8.47 -0.39
C LEU A 33 -15.54 9.75 -1.22
N THR A 34 -14.88 10.84 -0.82
CA THR A 34 -14.90 12.11 -1.55
C THR A 34 -14.38 11.94 -2.97
N TRP A 35 -13.30 11.18 -3.15
CA TRP A 35 -12.77 10.85 -4.46
C TRP A 35 -13.73 10.01 -5.30
N TRP A 36 -14.33 8.97 -4.71
CA TRP A 36 -15.28 8.11 -5.41
C TRP A 36 -16.50 8.91 -5.89
N ASN A 37 -17.02 9.81 -5.07
CA ASN A 37 -18.09 10.73 -5.45
C ASN A 37 -17.70 11.61 -6.66
N SER A 38 -16.44 12.02 -6.77
CA SER A 38 -15.93 12.71 -7.95
C SER A 38 -15.89 11.81 -9.19
N GLN A 39 -15.58 10.52 -9.06
CA GLN A 39 -15.65 9.56 -10.17
C GLN A 39 -17.09 9.38 -10.65
N ILE A 40 -18.07 9.25 -9.73
CA ILE A 40 -19.49 9.19 -10.08
C ILE A 40 -19.92 10.44 -10.85
N ARG A 41 -19.51 11.64 -10.42
CA ARG A 41 -19.83 12.88 -11.14
C ARG A 41 -19.24 12.92 -12.55
N SER A 42 -18.05 12.35 -12.73
CA SER A 42 -17.34 12.37 -14.02
C SER A 42 -17.81 11.29 -14.99
N LEU A 43 -18.14 10.09 -14.49
CA LEU A 43 -18.46 8.91 -15.28
C LEU A 43 -19.97 8.63 -15.32
N GLY A 44 -20.77 9.27 -14.46
CA GLY A 44 -22.20 9.06 -14.37
C GLY A 44 -22.55 7.62 -13.96
N PRO A 45 -23.66 7.07 -14.47
CA PRO A 45 -24.08 5.68 -14.21
C PRO A 45 -23.02 4.63 -14.57
N ASP A 46 -22.17 4.94 -15.57
CA ASP A 46 -21.12 4.02 -16.04
C ASP A 46 -20.01 3.81 -15.01
N ALA A 47 -19.93 4.65 -13.97
CA ALA A 47 -19.02 4.44 -12.84
C ALA A 47 -19.22 3.05 -12.20
N TYR A 48 -20.46 2.57 -12.08
CA TYR A 48 -20.75 1.26 -11.50
C TYR A 48 -20.62 0.10 -12.50
N SER A 49 -20.47 0.41 -13.79
CA SER A 49 -20.22 -0.59 -14.84
C SER A 49 -18.75 -1.00 -14.91
N MET A 50 -17.85 -0.32 -14.21
CA MET A 50 -16.44 -0.70 -14.17
C MET A 50 -16.22 -1.98 -13.36
N THR A 51 -15.18 -2.74 -13.72
CA THR A 51 -14.81 -3.94 -12.95
C THR A 51 -14.06 -3.57 -11.66
N TRP A 52 -14.03 -4.49 -10.71
CA TRP A 52 -13.23 -4.36 -9.50
C TRP A 52 -11.74 -4.09 -9.79
N GLU A 53 -11.18 -4.75 -10.81
CA GLU A 53 -9.79 -4.53 -11.24
C GLU A 53 -9.54 -3.09 -11.68
N VAL A 54 -10.46 -2.49 -12.44
CA VAL A 54 -10.34 -1.09 -12.87
C VAL A 54 -10.39 -0.15 -11.67
N LEU A 55 -11.28 -0.41 -10.70
CA LEU A 55 -11.36 0.38 -9.47
C LEU A 55 -10.07 0.29 -8.65
N LYS A 56 -9.52 -0.91 -8.44
CA LYS A 56 -8.25 -1.13 -7.74
C LYS A 56 -7.11 -0.35 -8.39
N ASN A 57 -7.00 -0.41 -9.72
CA ASN A 57 -5.97 0.31 -10.45
C ASN A 57 -6.08 1.83 -10.27
N LYS A 58 -7.30 2.38 -10.37
CA LYS A 58 -7.55 3.82 -10.14
C LYS A 58 -7.21 4.25 -8.71
N MET A 59 -7.60 3.45 -7.73
CA MET A 59 -7.27 3.70 -6.31
C MET A 59 -5.76 3.63 -6.07
N THR A 60 -5.09 2.64 -6.67
CA THR A 60 -3.64 2.47 -6.57
C THR A 60 -2.91 3.64 -7.23
N ASP A 61 -3.31 4.08 -8.41
CA ASP A 61 -2.68 5.23 -9.07
C ASP A 61 -2.80 6.52 -8.24
N LYS A 62 -3.97 6.74 -7.63
CA LYS A 62 -4.22 7.90 -6.79
C LYS A 62 -3.45 7.89 -5.46
N TYR A 63 -3.50 6.79 -4.73
CA TYR A 63 -3.01 6.73 -3.35
C TYR A 63 -1.62 6.09 -3.23
N CYS A 64 -1.21 5.29 -4.21
CA CYS A 64 0.08 4.60 -4.29
C CYS A 64 0.83 4.99 -5.59
N PRO A 65 1.21 6.27 -5.75
CA PRO A 65 1.77 6.76 -7.01
C PRO A 65 3.02 5.96 -7.39
N GLN A 66 2.99 5.35 -8.58
CA GLN A 66 4.01 4.44 -9.10
C GLN A 66 5.42 5.05 -9.10
N GLY A 67 5.54 6.37 -9.27
CA GLY A 67 6.82 7.07 -9.21
C GLY A 67 7.49 6.98 -7.83
N LYS A 68 6.72 7.00 -6.73
CA LYS A 68 7.25 6.83 -5.37
C LYS A 68 7.67 5.38 -5.13
N ILE A 69 6.88 4.42 -5.57
CA ILE A 69 7.20 2.99 -5.45
C ILE A 69 8.49 2.68 -6.22
N LYS A 70 8.57 3.04 -7.50
CA LYS A 70 9.78 2.84 -8.31
C LYS A 70 11.02 3.50 -7.70
N LYS A 71 10.85 4.69 -7.11
CA LYS A 71 11.94 5.37 -6.41
C LYS A 71 12.41 4.53 -5.21
N LEU A 72 11.49 4.04 -4.38
CA LEU A 72 11.80 3.18 -3.24
C LEU A 72 12.43 1.85 -3.68
N GLU A 73 11.95 1.24 -4.77
CA GLU A 73 12.55 0.02 -5.34
C GLU A 73 14.00 0.24 -5.78
N ILE A 74 14.29 1.38 -6.43
CA ILE A 74 15.66 1.75 -6.83
C ILE A 74 16.54 1.99 -5.60
N GLU A 75 16.03 2.70 -4.59
CA GLU A 75 16.75 2.95 -3.33
C GLU A 75 17.05 1.64 -2.59
N LEU A 76 16.07 0.74 -2.49
CA LEU A 76 16.24 -0.58 -1.89
C LEU A 76 17.23 -1.44 -2.70
N TRP A 77 17.15 -1.41 -4.02
CA TRP A 77 18.10 -2.12 -4.88
C TRP A 77 19.52 -1.63 -4.65
N LYS A 78 19.75 -0.31 -4.59
CA LYS A 78 21.06 0.27 -4.26
C LYS A 78 21.59 -0.20 -2.92
N LEU A 79 20.73 -0.32 -1.90
CA LEU A 79 21.13 -0.84 -0.58
C LEU A 79 21.63 -2.28 -0.66
N LYS A 80 21.03 -3.13 -1.50
CA LYS A 80 21.51 -4.51 -1.70
C LYS A 80 22.93 -4.60 -2.26
N PHE A 81 23.44 -3.56 -2.93
CA PHE A 81 24.81 -3.50 -3.45
C PHE A 81 25.83 -2.87 -2.51
N VAL A 82 25.41 -2.34 -1.37
CA VAL A 82 26.36 -1.92 -0.33
C VAL A 82 27.04 -3.19 0.21
N ALA A 83 28.35 -3.17 0.40
CA ALA A 83 29.06 -4.36 0.89
C ALA A 83 28.95 -4.52 2.42
N ASP A 84 28.96 -3.39 3.13
CA ASP A 84 28.91 -3.36 4.59
C ASP A 84 27.46 -3.45 5.11
N GLU A 85 27.19 -4.47 5.91
CA GLU A 85 25.85 -4.73 6.43
C GLU A 85 25.43 -3.66 7.44
N THR A 86 26.38 -3.09 8.21
CA THR A 86 26.06 -2.05 9.18
C THR A 86 25.68 -0.73 8.51
N GLU A 87 26.35 -0.39 7.41
CA GLU A 87 26.03 0.75 6.54
C GLU A 87 24.66 0.56 5.86
N LYS A 88 24.31 -0.66 5.43
CA LYS A 88 22.96 -0.95 4.90
C LYS A 88 21.88 -0.67 5.91
N ILE A 89 22.05 -1.20 7.11
CA ILE A 89 21.08 -1.07 8.20
C ILE A 89 20.91 0.40 8.57
N ASP A 90 22.02 1.16 8.67
CA ASP A 90 21.97 2.57 9.01
C ASP A 90 21.29 3.43 7.93
N LYS A 91 21.62 3.19 6.65
CA LYS A 91 20.96 3.86 5.52
C LYS A 91 19.48 3.52 5.39
N TYR A 92 19.10 2.27 5.62
CA TYR A 92 17.70 1.87 5.61
C TYR A 92 16.95 2.51 6.78
N ALA A 93 17.48 2.39 8.00
CA ALA A 93 16.86 2.93 9.21
C ALA A 93 16.68 4.45 9.12
N SER A 94 17.69 5.18 8.64
CA SER A 94 17.60 6.65 8.47
C SER A 94 16.55 7.11 7.45
N GLY A 95 16.09 6.22 6.57
CA GLY A 95 14.95 6.47 5.67
C GLY A 95 13.57 6.25 6.31
N LEU A 96 13.50 5.70 7.53
CA LEU A 96 12.24 5.43 8.24
C LEU A 96 11.69 6.68 8.94
N LEU A 97 10.37 6.74 9.11
CA LEU A 97 9.70 7.77 9.92
C LEU A 97 10.25 7.75 11.36
N GLY A 98 10.45 8.92 11.95
CA GLY A 98 11.29 9.10 13.15
C GLY A 98 10.89 8.28 14.39
N ASN A 99 9.61 7.94 14.55
CA ASN A 99 9.13 7.06 15.61
C ASN A 99 9.55 5.59 15.41
N ILE A 100 9.73 5.14 14.16
CA ILE A 100 10.16 3.78 13.81
C ILE A 100 11.70 3.68 13.90
N TYR A 101 12.42 4.72 13.48
CA TYR A 101 13.89 4.76 13.49
C TYR A 101 14.49 4.41 14.86
N GLY A 102 14.01 5.06 15.92
CA GLY A 102 14.52 4.84 17.28
C GLY A 102 14.30 3.41 17.78
N SER A 103 13.11 2.86 17.53
CA SER A 103 12.74 1.50 17.92
C SER A 103 13.56 0.44 17.17
N VAL A 104 13.72 0.61 15.84
CA VAL A 104 14.52 -0.32 15.02
C VAL A 104 16.00 -0.32 15.44
N LYS A 105 16.61 0.85 15.69
CA LYS A 105 18.01 0.93 16.15
C LYS A 105 18.20 0.33 17.54
N ALA A 106 17.22 0.47 18.44
CA ALA A 106 17.26 -0.11 19.78
C ALA A 106 17.31 -1.65 19.75
N SER A 107 16.62 -2.27 18.78
CA SER A 107 16.62 -3.73 18.56
C SER A 107 17.94 -4.28 18.03
N LYS A 108 18.85 -3.42 17.54
CA LYS A 108 20.18 -3.78 17.01
C LYS A 108 20.12 -4.95 16.01
N PRO A 109 19.39 -4.80 14.89
CA PRO A 109 19.32 -5.84 13.87
C PRO A 109 20.72 -6.13 13.31
N LYS A 110 20.93 -7.37 12.88
CA LYS A 110 22.19 -7.86 12.31
C LYS A 110 22.17 -7.86 10.78
N THR A 111 20.98 -7.89 10.19
CA THR A 111 20.80 -7.94 8.74
C THR A 111 19.79 -6.89 8.27
N LEU A 112 19.88 -6.52 6.99
CA LEU A 112 18.88 -5.66 6.36
C LEU A 112 17.47 -6.28 6.40
N ASP A 113 17.36 -7.60 6.21
CA ASP A 113 16.07 -8.30 6.21
C ASP A 113 15.39 -8.26 7.60
N GLU A 114 16.15 -8.49 8.69
CA GLU A 114 15.64 -8.31 10.06
C GLU A 114 15.18 -6.86 10.31
N THR A 115 15.88 -5.88 9.72
CA THR A 115 15.52 -4.46 9.85
C THR A 115 14.20 -4.14 9.13
N ILE A 116 13.98 -4.74 7.95
CA ILE A 116 12.74 -4.62 7.18
C ILE A 116 11.57 -5.27 7.92
N GLU A 117 11.78 -6.46 8.48
CA GLU A 117 10.75 -7.18 9.26
C GLU A 117 10.32 -6.36 10.48
N LEU A 118 11.28 -5.88 11.28
CA LEU A 118 11.01 -5.03 12.45
C LEU A 118 10.28 -3.73 12.08
N ALA A 119 10.61 -3.12 10.95
CA ALA A 119 9.93 -1.90 10.50
C ALA A 119 8.47 -2.20 10.11
N ASN A 120 8.20 -3.33 9.46
CA ASN A 120 6.84 -3.73 9.08
C ASN A 120 5.98 -4.06 10.31
N ASP A 121 6.52 -4.79 11.28
CA ASP A 121 5.82 -5.12 12.53
C ASP A 121 5.42 -3.88 13.34
N LEU A 122 6.15 -2.76 13.19
CA LEU A 122 5.85 -1.48 13.84
C LEU A 122 4.84 -0.62 13.06
N MET A 123 4.58 -0.94 11.80
CA MET A 123 3.63 -0.24 10.94
C MET A 123 2.24 -0.91 10.91
N ASP A 124 2.16 -2.20 11.21
CA ASP A 124 0.92 -2.98 11.35
C ASP A 124 0.19 -2.70 12.69
#